data_AF-A0A6P6VEC3-F1
#
_entry.id   AF-A0A6P6VEC3-F1
#
_cell.length_a   1.000
_cell.length_b   1.000
_cell.length_c   1.000
_cell.angle_alpha   90.00
_cell.angle_beta   90.00
_cell.angle_gamma   90.00
#
_symmetry.space_group_name_H-M   'P 1'
#
loop_
_entity.id
_entity.type
_entity.pdbx_description
1 polymer ?
#
loop_
_entity_poly.entity_id
_entity_poly.type
_entity_poly.pdbx_seq_one_letter_code
_entity_poly.pdbx_strand_id
1 'polypeptide(L)'
;MLFFLITCCSFIIFFYKSLSFKLLPLLACEMRLLSLWCWKDFSLLSLLTKSIKSSRFFASEMMMSFKKRTLQTSSKTVVHHNADELSSPSSSEIMSILDLPELVLECILEKLPPEGLCSMAAVCRSLRDRCMSDHLWEKHMNQKWGRIIGPAAHREWQWHIATRKDSCFNQATPKGSFNYLSQLWPLSLVRSSLKNRITKRKNSPPVDSVMSWYLALESGKLFPAQIYNREHGHVGFMLSCYDAELSYNPRTDTFQARYPPHGNRAVAVETDVTWDRIRAPPVDTPPHDLHISDCLSELHPGDHIEIQWRRNKEFPYGWWYGVVGHLETCDGNSNYCRCHESDSVVLEFNQYTPGSRWRTTTLSRKDHREGGNEADGFYGGIRNLQRNEEISTWKKLWPTEILE
;
A
#
# COMPACT_ATOMS: atom_id res chain seq x y z
N MET A 1 -10.72 -51.09 -31.44
CA MET A 1 -11.06 -50.17 -30.33
C MET A 1 -10.65 -50.70 -28.96
N LEU A 2 -10.75 -52.01 -28.65
CA LEU A 2 -10.23 -52.58 -27.40
C LEU A 2 -8.68 -52.61 -27.30
N PHE A 3 -7.97 -52.76 -28.41
CA PHE A 3 -6.50 -52.75 -28.42
C PHE A 3 -5.86 -51.39 -28.09
N PHE A 4 -6.56 -50.28 -28.33
CA PHE A 4 -6.05 -48.92 -28.05
C PHE A 4 -6.17 -48.54 -26.56
N LEU A 5 -7.12 -49.15 -25.85
CA LEU A 5 -7.29 -48.96 -24.40
C LEU A 5 -6.24 -49.74 -23.60
N ILE A 6 -5.84 -50.93 -24.08
CA ILE A 6 -4.83 -51.77 -23.41
C ILE A 6 -3.42 -51.15 -23.54
N THR A 7 -3.10 -50.50 -24.65
CA THR A 7 -1.82 -49.78 -24.83
C THR A 7 -1.74 -48.49 -24.02
N CYS A 8 -2.85 -47.74 -23.87
CA CYS A 8 -2.88 -46.54 -23.03
C CYS A 8 -2.75 -46.83 -21.52
N CYS A 9 -3.38 -47.90 -21.02
CA CYS A 9 -3.27 -48.28 -19.61
C CYS A 9 -1.84 -48.74 -19.23
N SER A 10 -1.12 -49.35 -20.18
CA SER A 10 0.25 -49.80 -19.98
C SER A 10 1.24 -48.64 -19.79
N PHE A 11 1.02 -47.53 -20.51
CA PHE A 11 1.84 -46.31 -20.40
C PHE A 11 1.65 -45.59 -19.06
N ILE A 12 0.41 -45.51 -18.55
CA ILE A 12 0.10 -44.83 -17.28
C ILE A 12 0.70 -45.60 -16.08
N ILE A 13 0.65 -46.94 -16.12
CA ILE A 13 1.23 -47.79 -15.07
C ILE A 13 2.77 -47.70 -15.07
N PHE A 14 3.41 -47.59 -16.23
CA PHE A 14 4.88 -47.46 -16.33
C PHE A 14 5.39 -46.10 -15.80
N PHE A 15 4.65 -45.01 -16.04
CA PHE A 15 4.97 -43.69 -15.49
C PHE A 15 4.74 -43.62 -13.97
N TYR A 16 3.68 -44.24 -13.46
CA TYR A 16 3.40 -44.24 -12.02
C TYR A 16 4.44 -45.07 -11.23
N LYS A 17 4.95 -46.15 -11.82
CA LYS A 17 5.96 -47.02 -11.18
C LYS A 17 7.39 -46.49 -11.29
N SER A 18 7.68 -45.63 -12.27
CA SER A 18 9.01 -45.00 -12.44
C SER A 18 9.21 -43.75 -11.58
N LEU A 19 8.14 -43.14 -11.05
CA LEU A 19 8.23 -42.03 -10.10
C LEU A 19 8.31 -42.50 -8.63
N SER A 20 8.96 -43.63 -8.38
CA SER A 20 9.36 -44.09 -7.05
C SER A 20 10.79 -43.64 -6.77
N PHE A 21 11.03 -42.32 -6.68
CA PHE A 21 12.28 -41.84 -6.11
C PHE A 21 12.23 -41.95 -4.59
N LYS A 22 13.10 -42.84 -4.11
CA LYS A 22 13.41 -43.15 -2.72
C LYS A 22 13.53 -41.88 -1.88
N LEU A 23 12.71 -41.80 -0.83
CA LEU A 23 12.90 -40.93 0.32
C LEU A 23 13.36 -41.80 1.50
N LEU A 24 14.54 -41.55 2.08
CA LEU A 24 14.95 -41.86 3.48
C LEU A 24 16.44 -41.43 3.69
N PRO A 25 16.94 -41.10 4.92
CA PRO A 25 16.30 -40.37 6.04
C PRO A 25 17.24 -39.52 6.98
N LEU A 26 16.62 -38.87 7.99
CA LEU A 26 17.12 -38.30 9.28
C LEU A 26 18.01 -37.03 9.27
N LEU A 27 17.67 -35.93 9.97
CA LEU A 27 17.64 -35.78 11.45
C LEU A 27 16.53 -34.74 11.87
N ALA A 28 15.39 -35.17 12.40
CA ALA A 28 14.95 -35.13 13.82
C ALA A 28 14.86 -33.74 14.51
N CYS A 29 13.64 -33.26 14.76
CA CYS A 29 13.16 -33.03 16.14
C CYS A 29 11.62 -32.91 16.23
N GLU A 30 11.03 -33.92 16.88
CA GLU A 30 9.83 -33.94 17.73
C GLU A 30 8.57 -33.13 17.36
N MET A 31 7.59 -33.81 16.74
CA MET A 31 6.17 -33.62 17.08
C MET A 31 5.55 -34.99 17.34
N ARG A 32 5.40 -35.31 18.63
CA ARG A 32 4.81 -36.54 19.14
C ARG A 32 3.32 -36.52 18.82
N LEU A 33 2.89 -37.49 18.00
CA LEU A 33 1.49 -37.85 17.82
C LEU A 33 0.90 -38.36 19.14
N LEU A 34 -0.18 -37.74 19.61
CA LEU A 34 -1.25 -38.39 20.35
C LEU A 34 -2.51 -38.20 19.50
N SER A 35 -2.72 -39.11 18.55
CA SER A 35 -3.61 -40.28 18.66
C SER A 35 -5.08 -39.90 18.52
N LEU A 36 -5.57 -40.15 17.31
CA LEU A 36 -6.97 -40.33 16.94
C LEU A 36 -7.59 -41.47 17.77
N TRP A 37 -8.15 -41.13 18.93
CA TRP A 37 -9.26 -41.87 19.54
C TRP A 37 -9.95 -41.01 20.59
N CYS A 38 -10.94 -40.24 20.15
CA CYS A 38 -12.10 -39.89 20.97
C CYS A 38 -13.26 -39.48 20.07
N TRP A 39 -13.80 -40.45 19.33
CA TRP A 39 -15.12 -40.35 18.71
C TRP A 39 -16.13 -40.99 19.66
N LYS A 40 -16.49 -40.24 20.70
CA LYS A 40 -17.64 -40.37 21.59
C LYS A 40 -17.40 -39.33 22.68
N ASP A 41 -18.03 -38.16 22.54
CA ASP A 41 -18.31 -37.17 23.62
C ASP A 41 -18.80 -35.80 23.08
N PHE A 42 -19.07 -35.67 21.78
CA PHE A 42 -19.76 -34.49 21.21
C PHE A 42 -21.28 -34.43 21.50
N SER A 43 -21.74 -34.93 22.65
CA SER A 43 -23.11 -34.74 23.13
C SER A 43 -23.23 -33.66 24.23
N LEU A 44 -22.14 -32.97 24.59
CA LEU A 44 -22.16 -31.92 25.62
C LEU A 44 -22.03 -30.48 25.09
N LEU A 45 -21.87 -30.28 23.77
CA LEU A 45 -21.86 -28.94 23.16
C LEU A 45 -23.25 -28.41 22.74
N SER A 46 -24.33 -29.16 22.99
CA SER A 46 -25.71 -28.69 22.78
C SER A 46 -26.31 -27.91 23.98
N LEU A 47 -25.54 -27.75 25.07
CA LEU A 47 -26.00 -27.04 26.29
C LEU A 47 -25.37 -25.65 26.49
N LEU A 48 -24.49 -25.18 25.60
CA LEU A 48 -23.89 -23.83 25.68
C LEU A 48 -24.60 -22.77 24.81
N THR A 49 -25.68 -23.12 24.11
CA THR A 49 -26.45 -22.18 23.27
C THR A 49 -27.62 -21.49 23.99
N LYS A 50 -27.65 -21.52 25.34
CA LYS A 50 -28.74 -20.89 26.12
C LYS A 50 -28.31 -19.88 27.19
N SER A 51 -27.09 -19.35 27.14
CA SER A 51 -26.73 -18.20 27.98
C SER A 51 -25.64 -17.36 27.32
N ILE A 52 -26.06 -16.26 26.70
CA ILE A 52 -25.46 -14.91 26.73
C ILE A 52 -26.53 -14.00 26.11
N LYS A 53 -27.53 -13.67 26.94
CA LYS A 53 -28.24 -12.40 26.85
C LYS A 53 -27.44 -11.43 27.72
N SER A 54 -26.82 -10.42 27.10
CA SER A 54 -26.49 -9.09 27.64
C SER A 54 -25.13 -8.58 27.14
N SER A 55 -25.16 -7.84 26.05
CA SER A 55 -24.31 -6.67 25.82
C SER A 55 -24.76 -6.04 24.50
N ARG A 56 -25.77 -5.16 24.61
CA ARG A 56 -26.15 -4.27 23.52
C ARG A 56 -25.13 -3.14 23.51
N PHE A 57 -24.26 -3.09 22.50
CA PHE A 57 -23.65 -1.83 22.08
C PHE A 57 -24.23 -1.46 20.71
N PHE A 58 -24.94 -0.33 20.72
CA PHE A 58 -25.69 0.24 19.62
C PHE A 58 -24.73 0.71 18.51
N ALA A 59 -24.76 0.05 17.36
CA ALA A 59 -24.50 0.72 16.09
C ALA A 59 -25.84 1.32 15.64
N SER A 60 -26.02 2.62 15.86
CA SER A 60 -27.20 3.35 15.42
C SER A 60 -27.13 3.58 13.91
N GLU A 61 -27.78 2.70 13.15
CA GLU A 61 -28.22 3.01 11.78
C GLU A 61 -29.32 4.08 11.85
N MET A 62 -28.96 5.36 11.73
CA MET A 62 -29.94 6.43 11.52
C MET A 62 -30.48 6.37 10.09
N MET A 63 -31.53 5.56 9.90
CA MET A 63 -32.37 5.59 8.71
C MET A 63 -33.48 6.64 8.91
N MET A 64 -33.21 7.91 8.60
CA MET A 64 -34.24 8.95 8.65
C MET A 64 -35.06 8.94 7.34
N SER A 65 -36.30 8.45 7.44
CA SER A 65 -37.33 8.63 6.41
C SER A 65 -37.84 10.08 6.45
N PHE A 66 -37.38 10.91 5.52
CA PHE A 66 -37.98 12.23 5.30
C PHE A 66 -39.19 12.11 4.38
N LYS A 67 -40.38 12.19 4.99
CA LYS A 67 -41.65 12.45 4.31
C LYS A 67 -41.56 13.87 3.72
N LYS A 68 -41.49 14.00 2.39
CA LYS A 68 -41.55 15.29 1.68
C LYS A 68 -42.85 16.01 2.08
N ARG A 69 -42.73 17.13 2.82
CA ARG A 69 -43.80 18.12 2.94
C ARG A 69 -43.51 19.19 1.90
N THR A 70 -44.33 19.22 0.86
CA THR A 70 -44.32 20.27 -0.17
C THR A 70 -44.80 21.56 0.51
N LEU A 71 -43.90 22.52 0.74
CA LEU A 71 -44.32 23.88 1.05
C LEU A 71 -44.58 24.60 -0.28
N GLN A 72 -45.85 24.92 -0.53
CA GLN A 72 -46.26 25.81 -1.60
C GLN A 72 -45.80 27.23 -1.25
N THR A 73 -44.94 27.79 -2.08
CA THR A 73 -44.67 29.23 -2.13
C THR A 73 -45.90 29.92 -2.71
N SER A 74 -46.72 30.55 -1.87
CA SER A 74 -47.71 31.52 -2.35
C SER A 74 -47.06 32.89 -2.43
N SER A 75 -46.81 33.36 -3.64
CA SER A 75 -46.47 34.75 -3.93
C SER A 75 -47.66 35.64 -3.56
N LYS A 76 -47.53 36.46 -2.51
CA LYS A 76 -48.46 37.57 -2.26
C LYS A 76 -47.73 38.88 -2.52
N THR A 77 -48.12 39.49 -3.62
CA THR A 77 -47.97 40.91 -3.96
C THR A 77 -48.67 41.76 -2.89
N VAL A 78 -47.96 42.70 -2.27
CA VAL A 78 -48.49 43.75 -1.39
C VAL A 78 -47.62 44.98 -1.64
N VAL A 79 -47.99 45.86 -2.57
CA VAL A 79 -48.78 47.11 -2.36
C VAL A 79 -48.34 47.87 -1.11
N HIS A 80 -47.63 48.98 -1.35
CA HIS A 80 -47.26 49.99 -0.37
C HIS A 80 -48.48 50.49 0.43
N HIS A 81 -48.39 50.41 1.76
CA HIS A 81 -48.96 51.41 2.65
C HIS A 81 -48.04 51.58 3.86
N ASN A 82 -47.55 52.80 4.06
CA ASN A 82 -46.89 53.26 5.28
C ASN A 82 -47.97 53.66 6.28
N ALA A 83 -47.89 53.15 7.51
CA ALA A 83 -48.29 53.85 8.72
C ALA A 83 -47.75 53.06 9.94
N ASP A 84 -47.19 53.81 10.88
CA ASP A 84 -46.53 53.37 12.10
C ASP A 84 -47.41 52.45 12.98
N GLU A 85 -46.79 51.46 13.62
CA GLU A 85 -46.91 51.22 15.07
C GLU A 85 -46.01 50.06 15.56
N LEU A 86 -45.04 50.45 16.39
CA LEU A 86 -44.42 49.75 17.51
C LEU A 86 -44.68 48.24 17.67
N SER A 87 -43.67 47.41 17.42
CA SER A 87 -43.58 46.06 18.00
C SER A 87 -42.13 45.56 18.19
N SER A 88 -41.75 45.44 19.47
CA SER A 88 -40.76 44.53 20.08
C SER A 88 -39.27 44.65 19.70
N PRO A 89 -38.34 44.47 20.68
CA PRO A 89 -36.92 44.44 20.40
C PRO A 89 -36.61 43.17 19.60
N SER A 90 -36.10 43.39 18.39
CA SER A 90 -35.28 42.49 17.56
C SER A 90 -35.15 41.08 18.12
N SER A 91 -35.87 40.13 17.52
CA SER A 91 -35.40 38.75 17.50
C SER A 91 -33.93 38.80 17.14
N SER A 92 -33.05 38.39 18.05
CA SER A 92 -31.64 38.18 17.76
C SER A 92 -31.61 37.33 16.49
N GLU A 93 -31.28 37.95 15.35
CA GLU A 93 -31.07 37.21 14.11
C GLU A 93 -30.07 36.13 14.47
N ILE A 94 -30.54 34.88 14.45
CA ILE A 94 -29.68 33.75 14.75
C ILE A 94 -28.75 33.67 13.55
N MET A 95 -27.61 34.36 13.65
CA MET A 95 -26.57 34.30 12.63
C MET A 95 -26.19 32.84 12.46
N SER A 96 -26.49 32.30 11.28
CA SER A 96 -26.07 30.96 10.89
C SER A 96 -24.57 30.97 10.64
N ILE A 97 -23.93 29.84 10.87
CA ILE A 97 -22.53 29.63 10.45
C ILE A 97 -22.35 29.84 8.94
N LEU A 98 -23.42 29.62 8.16
CA LEU A 98 -23.43 29.85 6.71
C LEU A 98 -23.52 31.34 6.34
N ASP A 99 -23.84 32.21 7.28
CA ASP A 99 -23.91 33.67 7.08
C ASP A 99 -22.54 34.34 7.31
N LEU A 100 -21.53 33.56 7.69
CA LEU A 100 -20.15 34.02 7.81
C LEU A 100 -19.55 34.34 6.42
N PRO A 101 -18.62 35.31 6.33
CA PRO A 101 -17.85 35.54 5.12
C PRO A 101 -17.13 34.27 4.65
N GLU A 102 -17.05 34.07 3.33
CA GLU A 102 -16.52 32.86 2.69
C GLU A 102 -15.17 32.41 3.25
N LEU A 103 -14.22 33.34 3.35
CA LEU A 103 -12.88 33.08 3.85
C LEU A 103 -12.86 32.68 5.34
N VAL A 104 -13.76 33.25 6.15
CA VAL A 104 -13.86 32.91 7.57
C VAL A 104 -14.39 31.49 7.73
N LEU A 105 -15.42 31.14 6.95
CA LEU A 105 -15.98 29.80 6.94
C LEU A 105 -14.93 28.77 6.45
N GLU A 106 -14.19 29.06 5.38
CA GLU A 106 -13.10 28.21 4.92
C GLU A 106 -12.00 28.04 5.98
N CYS A 107 -11.57 29.11 6.64
CA CYS A 107 -10.58 29.03 7.73
C CYS A 107 -11.05 28.17 8.91
N ILE A 108 -12.36 28.14 9.20
CA ILE A 108 -12.93 27.27 10.22
C ILE A 108 -12.88 25.82 9.76
N LEU A 109 -13.32 25.55 8.52
CA LEU A 109 -13.35 24.20 7.97
C LEU A 109 -11.94 23.60 7.83
N GLU A 110 -10.95 24.40 7.41
CA GLU A 110 -9.55 23.98 7.26
C GLU A 110 -8.88 23.58 8.58
N LYS A 111 -9.43 24.00 9.73
CA LYS A 111 -8.95 23.62 11.06
C LYS A 111 -9.57 22.34 11.59
N LEU A 112 -10.61 21.81 10.94
CA LEU A 112 -11.26 20.59 11.37
C LEU A 112 -10.40 19.37 11.03
N PRO A 113 -10.39 18.33 11.87
CA PRO A 113 -9.83 17.04 11.48
C PRO A 113 -10.70 16.37 10.38
N PRO A 114 -10.18 15.36 9.67
CA PRO A 114 -10.92 14.63 8.65
C PRO A 114 -12.30 14.11 9.09
N GLU A 115 -12.42 13.64 10.33
CA GLU A 115 -13.70 13.20 10.93
C GLU A 115 -14.68 14.36 11.11
N GLY A 116 -14.17 15.54 11.48
CA GLY A 116 -14.92 16.79 11.61
C GLY A 116 -15.44 17.26 10.25
N LEU A 117 -14.60 17.21 9.21
CA LEU A 117 -15.02 17.50 7.83
C LEU A 117 -16.13 16.55 7.36
N CYS A 118 -15.98 15.25 7.60
CA CYS A 118 -17.01 14.26 7.26
C CYS A 118 -18.34 14.51 8.01
N SER A 119 -18.26 14.89 9.28
CA SER A 119 -19.43 15.22 10.10
C SER A 119 -20.13 16.48 9.60
N MET A 120 -19.38 17.53 9.29
CA MET A 120 -19.91 18.79 8.73
C MET A 120 -20.54 18.59 7.35
N ALA A 121 -19.97 17.70 6.53
CA ALA A 121 -20.53 17.34 5.23
C ALA A 121 -21.92 16.67 5.31
N ALA A 122 -22.27 16.10 6.47
CA ALA A 122 -23.57 15.47 6.69
C ALA A 122 -24.68 16.47 7.07
N VAL A 123 -24.34 17.68 7.52
CA VAL A 123 -25.29 18.65 8.10
C VAL A 123 -26.22 19.26 7.04
N CYS A 124 -25.67 19.82 5.96
CA CYS A 124 -26.45 20.42 4.87
C CYS A 124 -25.72 20.34 3.53
N ARG A 125 -26.40 20.70 2.42
CA ARG A 125 -25.79 20.64 1.07
C ARG A 125 -24.62 21.61 0.90
N SER A 126 -24.75 22.86 1.39
CA SER A 126 -23.67 23.86 1.29
C SER A 126 -22.40 23.40 2.00
N LEU A 127 -22.52 22.94 3.25
CA LEU A 127 -21.37 22.40 4.00
C LEU A 127 -20.81 21.13 3.37
N ARG A 128 -21.65 20.29 2.76
CA ARG A 128 -21.19 19.11 2.03
C ARG A 128 -20.23 19.47 0.91
N ASP A 129 -20.65 20.35 0.01
CA ASP A 129 -19.86 20.69 -1.17
C ASP A 129 -18.52 21.33 -0.76
N ARG A 130 -18.53 22.13 0.31
CA ARG A 130 -17.33 22.73 0.91
C ARG A 130 -16.43 21.72 1.60
N CYS A 131 -16.97 20.88 2.50
CA CYS A 131 -16.18 19.92 3.27
C CYS A 131 -15.65 18.75 2.43
N MET A 132 -16.21 18.52 1.24
CA MET A 132 -15.73 17.51 0.30
C MET A 132 -14.80 18.07 -0.78
N SER A 133 -14.46 19.36 -0.71
CA SER A 133 -13.59 20.02 -1.69
C SER A 133 -12.13 19.59 -1.53
N ASP A 134 -11.44 19.37 -2.65
CA ASP A 134 -10.10 18.77 -2.63
C ASP A 134 -9.06 19.62 -1.87
N HIS A 135 -9.13 20.95 -1.92
CA HIS A 135 -8.15 21.83 -1.27
C HIS A 135 -8.07 21.61 0.26
N LEU A 136 -9.19 21.33 0.94
CA LEU A 136 -9.19 21.02 2.37
C LEU A 136 -8.51 19.68 2.64
N TRP A 137 -8.73 18.70 1.76
CA TRP A 137 -8.18 17.34 1.90
C TRP A 137 -6.72 17.24 1.45
N GLU A 138 -6.27 18.05 0.50
CA GLU A 138 -4.86 18.12 0.07
C GLU A 138 -3.93 18.43 1.24
N LYS A 139 -4.33 19.36 2.12
CA LYS A 139 -3.55 19.68 3.32
C LYS A 139 -3.44 18.49 4.25
N HIS A 140 -4.54 17.82 4.57
CA HIS A 140 -4.53 16.63 5.42
C HIS A 140 -3.74 15.47 4.79
N MET A 141 -3.90 15.29 3.48
CA MET A 141 -3.19 14.29 2.70
C MET A 141 -1.68 14.51 2.77
N ASN A 142 -1.22 15.73 2.51
CA ASN A 142 0.20 16.07 2.56
C ASN A 142 0.78 15.96 3.98
N GLN A 143 0.04 16.38 5.00
CA GLN A 143 0.49 16.33 6.39
C GLN A 143 0.66 14.89 6.91
N LYS A 144 -0.29 14.00 6.64
CA LYS A 144 -0.25 12.61 7.14
C LYS A 144 0.51 11.69 6.19
N TRP A 145 0.22 11.77 4.90
CA TRP A 145 0.65 10.77 3.91
C TRP A 145 1.74 11.25 2.97
N GLY A 146 1.98 12.57 2.88
CA GLY A 146 2.89 13.17 1.90
C GLY A 146 4.34 12.69 1.98
N ARG A 147 4.77 12.13 3.13
CA ARG A 147 6.11 11.54 3.28
C ARG A 147 6.26 10.16 2.64
N ILE A 148 5.18 9.38 2.56
CA ILE A 148 5.23 7.97 2.15
C ILE A 148 4.55 7.72 0.80
N ILE A 149 3.67 8.62 0.37
CA ILE A 149 2.99 8.52 -0.91
C ILE A 149 3.82 9.21 -1.98
N GLY A 150 4.33 8.39 -2.91
CA GLY A 150 5.04 8.85 -4.09
C GLY A 150 4.20 8.79 -5.37
N PRO A 151 4.83 9.14 -6.52
CA PRO A 151 4.20 9.06 -7.84
C PRO A 151 3.67 7.65 -8.17
N ALA A 152 4.36 6.60 -7.75
CA ALA A 152 3.93 5.21 -7.94
C ALA A 152 2.56 4.94 -7.30
N ALA A 153 2.36 5.36 -6.04
CA ALA A 153 1.10 5.20 -5.33
C ALA A 153 -0.02 6.04 -5.94
N HIS A 154 0.30 7.25 -6.41
CA HIS A 154 -0.66 8.10 -7.11
C HIS A 154 -1.19 7.45 -8.39
N ARG A 155 -0.31 6.85 -9.21
CA ARG A 155 -0.75 6.18 -10.43
C ARG A 155 -1.52 4.90 -10.15
N GLU A 156 -1.11 4.10 -9.16
CA GLU A 156 -1.88 2.93 -8.73
C GLU A 156 -3.31 3.32 -8.34
N TRP A 157 -3.45 4.44 -7.63
CA TRP A 157 -4.75 5.02 -7.32
C TRP A 157 -5.53 5.44 -8.57
N GLN A 158 -4.90 6.12 -9.52
CA GLN A 158 -5.53 6.52 -10.79
C GLN A 158 -5.99 5.31 -11.61
N TRP A 159 -5.18 4.25 -11.71
CA TRP A 159 -5.55 2.99 -12.36
C TRP A 159 -6.73 2.32 -11.67
N HIS A 160 -6.74 2.30 -10.33
CA HIS A 160 -7.87 1.79 -9.56
C HIS A 160 -9.17 2.58 -9.81
N ILE A 161 -9.09 3.90 -9.97
CA ILE A 161 -10.25 4.72 -10.33
C ILE A 161 -10.73 4.42 -11.75
N ALA A 162 -9.81 4.35 -12.73
CA ALA A 162 -10.14 4.09 -14.13
C ALA A 162 -10.85 2.74 -14.31
N THR A 163 -10.29 1.67 -13.74
CA THR A 163 -10.89 0.32 -13.78
C THR A 163 -12.28 0.28 -13.13
N ARG A 164 -12.51 1.07 -12.08
CA ARG A 164 -13.82 1.20 -11.43
C ARG A 164 -14.82 1.99 -12.27
N LYS A 165 -14.38 3.02 -13.00
CA LYS A 165 -15.23 3.74 -13.96
C LYS A 165 -15.64 2.81 -15.11
N ASP A 166 -14.71 2.05 -15.66
CA ASP A 166 -14.97 1.12 -16.78
C ASP A 166 -15.91 -0.03 -16.40
N SER A 167 -15.74 -0.62 -15.20
CA SER A 167 -16.67 -1.64 -14.70
C SER A 167 -18.10 -1.10 -14.44
N CYS A 168 -18.23 0.20 -14.15
CA CYS A 168 -19.53 0.85 -14.02
C CYS A 168 -20.18 1.15 -15.37
N PHE A 169 -19.38 1.45 -16.41
CA PHE A 169 -19.85 1.59 -17.80
C PHE A 169 -20.21 0.24 -18.44
N ASN A 170 -19.44 -0.83 -18.15
CA ASN A 170 -19.67 -2.17 -18.71
C ASN A 170 -20.85 -2.93 -18.07
N GLN A 171 -21.51 -2.37 -17.05
CA GLN A 171 -22.81 -2.85 -16.55
C GLN A 171 -24.01 -2.31 -17.33
N ALA A 172 -23.81 -1.47 -18.34
CA ALA A 172 -24.82 -1.26 -19.37
C ALA A 172 -24.77 -2.45 -20.34
N THR A 173 -25.60 -3.46 -20.07
CA THR A 173 -25.78 -4.62 -20.94
C THR A 173 -26.04 -4.22 -22.40
N PRO A 174 -25.37 -4.83 -23.38
CA PRO A 174 -25.95 -4.96 -24.70
C PRO A 174 -27.11 -5.96 -24.58
N LYS A 175 -28.32 -5.54 -24.93
CA LYS A 175 -29.39 -6.47 -25.31
C LYS A 175 -28.89 -7.23 -26.55
N GLY A 176 -28.45 -8.48 -26.37
CA GLY A 176 -27.99 -9.32 -27.47
C GLY A 176 -27.88 -10.77 -27.03
N SER A 177 -28.73 -11.61 -27.61
CA SER A 177 -28.88 -13.05 -27.42
C SER A 177 -27.59 -13.85 -27.24
N PHE A 178 -27.50 -14.65 -26.17
CA PHE A 178 -27.10 -16.08 -26.18
C PHE A 178 -27.42 -16.70 -24.82
N ASN A 179 -28.71 -17.00 -24.59
CA ASN A 179 -29.17 -17.88 -23.51
C ASN A 179 -29.42 -19.27 -24.10
N TYR A 180 -28.39 -20.08 -24.22
CA TYR A 180 -28.53 -21.53 -24.29
C TYR A 180 -27.31 -22.11 -23.56
N LEU A 181 -27.55 -23.04 -22.64
CA LEU A 181 -26.58 -23.74 -21.76
C LEU A 181 -26.41 -23.28 -20.31
N SER A 182 -27.43 -22.70 -19.67
CA SER A 182 -27.47 -22.60 -18.18
C SER A 182 -28.60 -23.44 -17.55
N GLN A 183 -29.15 -24.42 -18.26
CA GLN A 183 -30.28 -25.24 -17.79
C GLN A 183 -29.91 -26.46 -16.93
N LEU A 184 -28.67 -26.59 -16.46
CA LEU A 184 -28.26 -27.76 -15.67
C LEU A 184 -27.45 -27.36 -14.43
N TRP A 185 -28.08 -26.71 -13.45
CA TRP A 185 -27.75 -26.94 -12.04
C TRP A 185 -28.83 -26.38 -11.09
N PRO A 186 -29.58 -27.23 -10.37
CA PRO A 186 -30.33 -26.81 -9.20
C PRO A 186 -29.43 -26.95 -7.96
N LEU A 187 -29.60 -26.06 -6.98
CA LEU A 187 -28.84 -25.88 -5.71
C LEU A 187 -27.88 -24.68 -5.70
N SER A 188 -28.44 -23.48 -5.78
CA SER A 188 -27.89 -22.31 -5.08
C SER A 188 -29.01 -21.44 -4.50
N LEU A 189 -29.91 -22.07 -3.73
CA LEU A 189 -30.73 -21.32 -2.79
C LEU A 189 -29.90 -21.12 -1.52
N VAL A 190 -29.86 -19.88 -1.03
CA VAL A 190 -29.06 -19.36 0.09
C VAL A 190 -27.67 -18.85 -0.30
N ARG A 191 -27.63 -17.84 -1.18
CA ARG A 191 -26.70 -16.71 -0.98
C ARG A 191 -27.53 -15.44 -0.85
N SER A 192 -27.45 -14.85 0.33
CA SER A 192 -28.32 -13.79 0.82
C SER A 192 -28.33 -12.55 -0.07
N SER A 193 -29.53 -12.01 -0.17
CA SER A 193 -29.96 -10.78 -0.82
C SER A 193 -29.36 -9.52 -0.18
N LEU A 194 -28.05 -9.30 -0.31
CA LEU A 194 -27.40 -8.06 0.15
C LEU A 194 -26.42 -7.45 -0.86
N LYS A 195 -26.59 -7.74 -2.15
CA LYS A 195 -25.98 -6.97 -3.23
C LYS A 195 -27.06 -6.68 -4.25
N ASN A 196 -27.09 -5.43 -4.73
CA ASN A 196 -28.03 -4.90 -5.73
C ASN A 196 -29.28 -4.23 -5.17
N ARG A 197 -29.06 -3.20 -4.34
CA ARG A 197 -29.92 -2.01 -4.37
C ARG A 197 -29.13 -0.72 -4.20
N ILE A 198 -28.00 -0.61 -4.91
CA ILE A 198 -27.37 0.69 -5.18
C ILE A 198 -28.12 1.29 -6.37
N THR A 199 -29.30 1.82 -6.10
CA THR A 199 -29.87 2.84 -6.98
C THR A 199 -28.87 3.99 -7.04
N LYS A 200 -28.60 4.48 -8.27
CA LYS A 200 -27.73 5.63 -8.56
C LYS A 200 -28.07 6.82 -7.64
N ARG A 201 -27.44 6.89 -6.47
CA ARG A 201 -27.40 8.09 -5.63
C ARG A 201 -26.25 8.94 -6.14
N LYS A 202 -26.54 10.17 -6.56
CA LYS A 202 -25.56 11.24 -6.85
C LYS A 202 -24.79 11.70 -5.58
N ASN A 203 -24.52 10.79 -4.64
CA ASN A 203 -24.21 11.11 -3.25
C ASN A 203 -22.86 10.56 -2.77
N SER A 204 -22.04 9.97 -3.64
CA SER A 204 -20.65 9.66 -3.31
C SER A 204 -19.77 10.84 -3.74
N PRO A 205 -18.65 11.12 -3.02
CA PRO A 205 -17.62 11.99 -3.57
C PRO A 205 -17.25 11.54 -4.99
N PRO A 206 -16.84 12.47 -5.86
CA PRO A 206 -16.27 12.09 -7.14
C PRO A 206 -15.14 11.09 -6.87
N VAL A 207 -15.16 9.98 -7.60
CA VAL A 207 -14.30 8.80 -7.31
C VAL A 207 -12.82 9.18 -7.38
N ASP A 208 -12.49 10.27 -8.06
CA ASP A 208 -11.20 10.91 -8.27
C ASP A 208 -10.85 12.07 -7.33
N SER A 209 -11.62 12.32 -6.27
CA SER A 209 -11.25 13.33 -5.26
C SER A 209 -10.06 12.91 -4.38
N VAL A 210 -9.38 13.91 -3.81
CA VAL A 210 -8.35 13.71 -2.78
C VAL A 210 -8.97 13.11 -1.52
N MET A 211 -10.19 13.54 -1.18
CA MET A 211 -10.99 12.96 -0.09
C MET A 211 -11.18 11.44 -0.24
N SER A 212 -11.58 10.98 -1.43
CA SER A 212 -11.83 9.56 -1.65
C SER A 212 -10.55 8.72 -1.50
N TRP A 213 -9.41 9.27 -1.90
CA TRP A 213 -8.11 8.63 -1.72
C TRP A 213 -7.69 8.58 -0.26
N TYR A 214 -7.78 9.71 0.46
CA TYR A 214 -7.47 9.79 1.88
C TYR A 214 -8.28 8.73 2.67
N LEU A 215 -9.60 8.68 2.45
CA LEU A 215 -10.46 7.70 3.11
C LEU A 215 -10.14 6.26 2.72
N ALA A 216 -9.73 6.01 1.48
CA ALA A 216 -9.29 4.69 1.05
C ALA A 216 -8.05 4.23 1.85
N LEU A 217 -7.06 5.12 2.01
CA LEU A 217 -5.85 4.84 2.78
C LEU A 217 -6.15 4.59 4.26
N GLU A 218 -6.98 5.44 4.88
CA GLU A 218 -7.45 5.24 6.27
C GLU A 218 -8.17 3.90 6.47
N SER A 219 -8.86 3.41 5.43
CA SER A 219 -9.56 2.12 5.45
C SER A 219 -8.65 0.91 5.21
N GLY A 220 -7.34 1.12 5.03
CA GLY A 220 -6.38 0.06 4.77
C GLY A 220 -6.27 -0.36 3.29
N LYS A 221 -6.66 0.51 2.35
CA LYS A 221 -6.42 0.27 0.92
C LYS A 221 -4.91 0.13 0.69
N LEU A 222 -4.54 -0.91 -0.07
CA LEU A 222 -3.15 -1.17 -0.43
C LEU A 222 -2.60 -0.08 -1.34
N PHE A 223 -1.36 0.32 -1.09
CA PHE A 223 -0.59 1.21 -1.94
C PHE A 223 0.89 0.80 -1.98
N PRO A 224 1.60 1.04 -3.09
CA PRO A 224 3.02 0.72 -3.21
C PRO A 224 3.87 1.73 -2.43
N ALA A 225 4.83 1.21 -1.67
CA ALA A 225 5.85 1.99 -0.99
C ALA A 225 7.13 1.16 -0.81
N GLN A 226 8.14 1.77 -0.19
CA GLN A 226 9.39 1.12 0.15
C GLN A 226 9.57 1.03 1.67
N ILE A 227 10.16 -0.07 2.12
CA ILE A 227 10.38 -0.35 3.55
C ILE A 227 11.87 -0.54 3.80
N TYR A 228 12.40 0.24 4.73
CA TYR A 228 13.73 0.03 5.29
C TYR A 228 13.77 -1.25 6.12
N ASN A 229 14.74 -2.09 5.84
CA ASN A 229 14.96 -3.32 6.58
C ASN A 229 15.45 -3.01 8.01
N ARG A 230 14.80 -3.63 9.01
CA ARG A 230 15.29 -3.68 10.39
C ARG A 230 15.59 -5.13 10.71
N GLU A 231 16.82 -5.53 10.43
CA GLU A 231 17.33 -6.82 10.82
C GLU A 231 17.45 -6.89 12.35
N HIS A 232 16.51 -7.56 12.99
CA HIS A 232 16.72 -8.19 14.30
C HIS A 232 17.44 -9.54 14.07
N GLY A 233 18.66 -9.53 13.50
CA GLY A 233 19.55 -10.70 13.53
C GLY A 233 20.01 -11.36 12.22
N HIS A 234 19.64 -10.92 11.00
CA HIS A 234 20.34 -11.34 9.77
C HIS A 234 21.26 -10.23 9.25
N VAL A 235 22.54 -10.34 9.62
CA VAL A 235 23.63 -9.41 9.30
C VAL A 235 23.77 -9.08 7.80
N GLY A 236 23.31 -9.97 6.91
CA GLY A 236 23.50 -9.84 5.47
C GLY A 236 22.74 -8.69 4.79
N PHE A 237 21.61 -8.23 5.34
CA PHE A 237 20.70 -7.30 4.66
C PHE A 237 20.52 -5.97 5.40
N MET A 238 21.54 -5.56 6.15
CA MET A 238 21.55 -4.26 6.82
C MET A 238 21.60 -3.12 5.82
N LEU A 239 20.99 -1.99 6.18
CA LEU A 239 20.93 -0.78 5.34
C LEU A 239 20.37 -1.05 3.93
N SER A 240 19.35 -1.91 3.87
CA SER A 240 18.61 -2.19 2.65
C SER A 240 17.16 -1.67 2.70
N CYS A 241 16.56 -1.52 1.52
CA CYS A 241 15.19 -1.05 1.35
C CYS A 241 14.49 -1.83 0.23
N TYR A 242 13.24 -2.24 0.45
CA TYR A 242 12.49 -3.12 -0.45
C TYR A 242 11.13 -2.57 -0.81
N ASP A 243 10.68 -2.84 -2.04
CA ASP A 243 9.31 -2.54 -2.47
C ASP A 243 8.31 -3.47 -1.78
N ALA A 244 7.19 -2.90 -1.34
CA ALA A 244 6.08 -3.62 -0.73
C ALA A 244 4.74 -2.91 -0.97
N GLU A 245 3.66 -3.68 -0.90
CA GLU A 245 2.31 -3.12 -0.79
C GLU A 245 1.98 -2.91 0.69
N LEU A 246 1.64 -1.67 1.06
CA LEU A 246 1.31 -1.31 2.43
C LEU A 246 -0.20 -1.17 2.63
N SER A 247 -0.69 -1.67 3.76
CA SER A 247 -2.05 -1.45 4.26
C SER A 247 -1.98 -0.81 5.64
N TYR A 248 -2.62 0.34 5.82
CA TYR A 248 -2.64 1.04 7.10
C TYR A 248 -3.71 0.49 8.05
N ASN A 249 -3.35 0.40 9.33
CA ASN A 249 -4.28 0.09 10.41
C ASN A 249 -4.45 1.29 11.36
N PRO A 250 -5.59 1.99 11.32
CA PRO A 250 -5.82 3.17 12.15
C PRO A 250 -5.93 2.86 13.66
N ARG A 251 -6.15 1.59 14.05
CA ARG A 251 -6.26 1.22 15.48
C ARG A 251 -4.93 1.15 16.19
N THR A 252 -3.91 0.70 15.47
CA THR A 252 -2.54 0.52 15.99
C THR A 252 -1.59 1.61 15.52
N ASP A 253 -2.02 2.43 14.55
CA ASP A 253 -1.19 3.41 13.84
C ASP A 253 0.07 2.77 13.22
N THR A 254 -0.12 1.56 12.67
CA THR A 254 0.93 0.77 12.02
C THR A 254 0.48 0.25 10.66
N PHE A 255 1.43 -0.32 9.92
CA PHE A 255 1.21 -0.87 8.59
C PHE A 255 1.40 -2.38 8.58
N GLN A 256 0.61 -3.03 7.75
CA GLN A 256 0.90 -4.36 7.24
C GLN A 256 1.58 -4.22 5.88
N ALA A 257 2.76 -4.82 5.76
CA ALA A 257 3.53 -4.86 4.53
C ALA A 257 3.39 -6.22 3.86
N ARG A 258 3.10 -6.22 2.56
CA ARG A 258 3.03 -7.41 1.72
C ARG A 258 4.13 -7.32 0.67
N TYR A 259 5.12 -8.18 0.79
CA TYR A 259 6.23 -8.24 -0.16
C TYR A 259 5.82 -9.04 -1.40
N PRO A 260 6.32 -8.67 -2.60
CA PRO A 260 6.08 -9.43 -3.81
C PRO A 260 6.40 -10.92 -3.61
N PRO A 261 5.63 -11.85 -4.20
CA PRO A 261 5.97 -13.27 -4.14
C PRO A 261 7.28 -13.54 -4.91
N HIS A 262 8.06 -14.49 -4.41
CA HIS A 262 9.37 -14.83 -4.96
C HIS A 262 9.38 -16.31 -5.38
N GLY A 263 9.34 -16.57 -6.69
CA GLY A 263 9.25 -17.93 -7.22
C GLY A 263 8.05 -18.69 -6.62
N ASN A 264 8.31 -19.84 -6.00
CA ASN A 264 7.29 -20.67 -5.34
C ASN A 264 7.01 -20.27 -3.88
N ARG A 265 7.64 -19.22 -3.35
CA ARG A 265 7.43 -18.80 -1.96
C ARG A 265 6.13 -18.03 -1.83
N ALA A 266 5.40 -18.30 -0.74
CA ALA A 266 4.22 -17.54 -0.38
C ALA A 266 4.56 -16.05 -0.18
N VAL A 267 3.56 -15.19 -0.37
CA VAL A 267 3.63 -13.75 -0.07
C VAL A 267 4.07 -13.57 1.38
N ALA A 268 5.22 -12.95 1.58
CA ALA A 268 5.69 -12.61 2.92
C ALA A 268 4.91 -11.40 3.43
N VAL A 269 4.42 -11.49 4.66
CA VAL A 269 3.65 -10.44 5.31
C VAL A 269 4.33 -10.07 6.60
N GLU A 270 4.63 -8.78 6.75
CA GLU A 270 5.16 -8.20 7.98
C GLU A 270 4.09 -7.31 8.60
N THR A 271 3.84 -7.49 9.89
CA THR A 271 2.89 -6.66 10.66
C THR A 271 3.65 -5.65 11.49
N ASP A 272 2.94 -4.61 11.94
CA ASP A 272 3.46 -3.62 12.88
C ASP A 272 4.64 -2.80 12.32
N VAL A 273 4.65 -2.59 11.00
CA VAL A 273 5.61 -1.70 10.35
C VAL A 273 5.26 -0.25 10.74
N THR A 274 6.25 0.47 11.23
CA THR A 274 6.11 1.83 11.74
C THR A 274 6.40 2.88 10.65
N TRP A 275 5.88 4.09 10.84
CA TRP A 275 6.03 5.21 9.90
C TRP A 275 7.49 5.56 9.56
N ASP A 276 8.42 5.42 10.52
CA ASP A 276 9.85 5.73 10.35
C ASP A 276 10.58 4.78 9.40
N ARG A 277 10.00 3.60 9.12
CA ARG A 277 10.57 2.61 8.22
C ARG A 277 10.09 2.73 6.79
N ILE A 278 9.12 3.60 6.51
CA ILE A 278 8.47 3.66 5.21
C ILE A 278 8.98 4.90 4.46
N ARG A 279 9.21 4.73 3.17
CA ARG A 279 9.48 5.84 2.25
C ARG A 279 8.69 5.67 0.96
N ALA A 280 8.44 6.79 0.28
CA ALA A 280 8.02 6.76 -1.11
C ALA A 280 9.16 6.16 -1.98
N PRO A 281 8.84 5.33 -3.00
CA PRO A 281 9.85 4.85 -3.94
C PRO A 281 10.56 6.05 -4.60
N PRO A 282 11.90 6.12 -4.54
CA PRO A 282 12.64 7.29 -5.01
C PRO A 282 12.71 7.39 -6.53
N VAL A 283 12.63 6.23 -7.19
CA VAL A 283 12.64 6.12 -8.64
C VAL A 283 11.45 5.31 -9.09
N ASP A 284 11.04 5.58 -10.30
CA ASP A 284 9.95 4.89 -10.94
C ASP A 284 10.45 3.79 -11.87
N THR A 285 11.12 2.81 -11.28
CA THR A 285 11.64 1.65 -12.01
C THR A 285 10.89 0.42 -11.54
N PRO A 286 10.37 -0.43 -12.46
CA PRO A 286 9.74 -1.69 -12.07
C PRO A 286 10.68 -2.54 -11.21
N PRO A 287 10.16 -3.35 -10.26
CA PRO A 287 11.00 -4.05 -9.30
C PRO A 287 12.05 -5.00 -9.91
N HIS A 288 11.80 -5.54 -11.12
CA HIS A 288 12.70 -6.47 -11.81
C HIS A 288 13.62 -5.82 -12.83
N ASP A 289 13.45 -4.51 -13.07
CA ASP A 289 14.20 -3.77 -14.07
C ASP A 289 15.38 -3.05 -13.43
N LEU A 290 16.50 -3.05 -14.14
CA LEU A 290 17.70 -2.35 -13.72
C LEU A 290 17.50 -0.85 -13.91
N HIS A 291 17.73 -0.08 -12.85
CA HIS A 291 17.72 1.38 -12.88
C HIS A 291 18.89 1.91 -13.73
N ILE A 292 18.58 2.79 -14.68
CA ILE A 292 19.58 3.42 -15.55
C ILE A 292 20.28 4.52 -14.75
N SER A 293 21.57 4.33 -14.50
CA SER A 293 22.37 5.23 -13.67
C SER A 293 22.92 6.39 -14.51
N ASP A 294 22.44 7.60 -14.25
CA ASP A 294 22.90 8.85 -14.89
C ASP A 294 24.04 9.54 -14.14
N CYS A 295 24.15 9.28 -12.83
CA CYS A 295 25.10 9.94 -11.93
C CYS A 295 26.53 9.38 -11.93
N LEU A 296 26.80 8.24 -12.59
CA LEU A 296 28.08 7.53 -12.47
C LEU A 296 29.31 8.37 -12.88
N SER A 297 29.17 9.31 -13.80
CA SER A 297 30.27 10.18 -14.22
C SER A 297 30.62 11.25 -13.18
N GLU A 298 29.68 11.61 -12.31
CA GLU A 298 29.79 12.71 -11.34
C GLU A 298 30.16 12.23 -9.94
N LEU A 299 30.23 10.92 -9.70
CA LEU A 299 30.53 10.36 -8.39
C LEU A 299 31.98 10.62 -7.96
N HIS A 300 32.14 11.18 -6.76
CA HIS A 300 33.41 11.43 -6.08
C HIS A 300 33.53 10.58 -4.81
N PRO A 301 34.77 10.23 -4.38
CA PRO A 301 34.97 9.60 -3.09
C PRO A 301 34.34 10.40 -1.95
N GLY A 302 33.60 9.70 -1.08
CA GLY A 302 32.81 10.28 0.00
C GLY A 302 31.33 10.50 -0.34
N ASP A 303 30.93 10.43 -1.62
CA ASP A 303 29.52 10.56 -2.01
C ASP A 303 28.69 9.38 -1.48
N HIS A 304 27.46 9.68 -1.06
CA HIS A 304 26.52 8.68 -0.57
C HIS A 304 25.67 8.13 -1.73
N ILE A 305 25.48 6.83 -1.79
CA ILE A 305 24.78 6.19 -2.91
C ILE A 305 23.79 5.13 -2.44
N GLU A 306 22.85 4.81 -3.32
CA GLU A 306 22.11 3.56 -3.26
C GLU A 306 22.40 2.74 -4.51
N ILE A 307 22.60 1.44 -4.33
CA ILE A 307 22.76 0.47 -5.42
C ILE A 307 21.63 -0.56 -5.38
N GLN A 308 21.13 -0.92 -6.55
CA GLN A 308 20.22 -2.05 -6.71
C GLN A 308 20.98 -3.36 -6.54
N TRP A 309 20.45 -4.26 -5.72
CA TRP A 309 20.94 -5.63 -5.59
C TRP A 309 19.77 -6.63 -5.57
N ARG A 310 19.97 -7.81 -6.15
CA ARG A 310 19.06 -8.95 -6.06
C ARG A 310 19.83 -10.26 -5.94
N ARG A 311 19.25 -11.24 -5.25
CA ARG A 311 19.89 -12.54 -5.05
C ARG A 311 20.01 -13.36 -6.34
N ASN A 312 18.96 -13.38 -7.14
CA ASN A 312 18.93 -14.04 -8.45
C ASN A 312 17.90 -13.34 -9.34
N LYS A 313 17.75 -13.77 -10.60
CA LYS A 313 16.89 -13.12 -11.59
C LYS A 313 15.38 -13.24 -11.30
N GLU A 314 14.97 -14.13 -10.41
CA GLU A 314 13.57 -14.25 -9.97
C GLU A 314 13.22 -13.22 -8.88
N PHE A 315 14.23 -12.75 -8.13
CA PHE A 315 14.03 -11.74 -7.09
C PHE A 315 13.95 -10.33 -7.71
N PRO A 316 13.06 -9.46 -7.20
CA PRO A 316 13.12 -8.04 -7.49
C PRO A 316 14.40 -7.45 -6.88
N TYR A 317 14.82 -6.32 -7.41
CA TYR A 317 15.86 -5.49 -6.80
C TYR A 317 15.34 -4.84 -5.52
N GLY A 318 16.19 -4.82 -4.49
CA GLY A 318 16.10 -3.84 -3.42
C GLY A 318 17.21 -2.81 -3.56
N TRP A 319 17.22 -1.82 -2.68
CA TRP A 319 18.23 -0.76 -2.63
C TRP A 319 19.13 -0.92 -1.42
N TRP A 320 20.44 -0.85 -1.61
CA TRP A 320 21.45 -0.91 -0.56
C TRP A 320 22.18 0.40 -0.49
N TYR A 321 22.32 0.92 0.72
CA TYR A 321 23.13 2.11 0.97
C TYR A 321 24.62 1.79 0.97
N GLY A 322 25.40 2.66 0.34
CA GLY A 322 26.86 2.63 0.33
C GLY A 322 27.46 4.03 0.23
N VAL A 323 28.79 4.08 0.19
CA VAL A 323 29.58 5.29 -0.01
C VAL A 323 30.58 5.04 -1.13
N VAL A 324 30.90 6.07 -1.92
CA VAL A 324 31.96 5.98 -2.92
C VAL A 324 33.31 5.97 -2.21
N GLY A 325 34.09 4.92 -2.41
CA GLY A 325 35.43 4.74 -1.86
C GLY A 325 36.52 5.34 -2.73
N HIS A 326 37.75 5.25 -2.24
CA HIS A 326 38.93 5.55 -3.03
C HIS A 326 39.40 4.31 -3.81
N LEU A 327 40.11 4.54 -4.93
CA LEU A 327 40.84 3.48 -5.61
C LEU A 327 41.98 2.98 -4.73
N GLU A 328 42.35 1.70 -4.84
CA GLU A 328 43.46 1.11 -4.08
C GLU A 328 44.81 1.84 -4.30
N THR A 329 44.98 2.49 -5.46
CA THR A 329 46.17 3.29 -5.80
C THR A 329 46.15 4.70 -5.23
N CYS A 330 45.07 5.11 -4.57
CA CYS A 330 44.91 6.42 -3.96
C CYS A 330 45.02 6.33 -2.44
N ASP A 331 45.79 7.20 -1.83
CA ASP A 331 45.99 7.28 -0.38
C ASP A 331 44.91 8.11 0.35
N GLY A 332 43.86 8.52 -0.36
CA GLY A 332 42.75 9.29 0.20
C GLY A 332 43.01 10.78 0.41
N ASN A 333 44.14 11.32 -0.06
CA ASN A 333 44.42 12.75 0.13
C ASN A 333 43.57 13.62 -0.79
N SER A 334 42.81 14.54 -0.20
CA SER A 334 41.90 15.44 -0.92
C SER A 334 42.60 16.35 -1.93
N ASN A 335 43.87 16.70 -1.72
CA ASN A 335 44.59 17.66 -2.57
C ASN A 335 45.05 17.08 -3.92
N TYR A 336 45.17 15.76 -4.04
CA TYR A 336 45.64 15.09 -5.26
C TYR A 336 44.86 13.82 -5.63
N CYS A 337 43.69 13.62 -5.01
CA CYS A 337 42.77 12.57 -5.38
C CYS A 337 42.28 12.76 -6.83
N ARG A 338 42.56 11.77 -7.69
CA ARG A 338 42.08 11.70 -9.08
C ARG A 338 41.16 10.50 -9.33
N CYS A 339 40.56 9.94 -8.29
CA CYS A 339 39.64 8.80 -8.42
C CYS A 339 38.41 9.13 -9.28
N HIS A 340 38.01 10.41 -9.33
CA HIS A 340 36.89 10.86 -10.15
C HIS A 340 37.18 10.79 -11.66
N GLU A 341 38.44 10.93 -12.06
CA GLU A 341 38.89 10.88 -13.46
C GLU A 341 39.04 9.44 -13.98
N SER A 342 39.08 8.46 -13.08
CA SER A 342 39.22 7.05 -13.46
C SER A 342 37.93 6.50 -14.03
N ASP A 343 38.08 5.60 -15.00
CA ASP A 343 36.95 4.86 -15.58
C ASP A 343 36.30 3.89 -14.58
N SER A 344 36.89 3.68 -13.40
CA SER A 344 36.37 2.82 -12.35
C SER A 344 35.93 3.60 -11.11
N VAL A 345 34.82 3.17 -10.51
CA VAL A 345 34.29 3.67 -9.23
C VAL A 345 34.30 2.53 -8.22
N VAL A 346 34.86 2.80 -7.04
CA VAL A 346 34.82 1.87 -5.90
C VAL A 346 33.64 2.24 -5.03
N LEU A 347 32.83 1.25 -4.68
CA LEU A 347 31.74 1.39 -3.72
C LEU A 347 32.10 0.64 -2.44
N GLU A 348 31.89 1.30 -1.31
CA GLU A 348 32.17 0.81 0.03
C GLU A 348 30.88 0.68 0.85
N PHE A 349 30.76 -0.47 1.49
CA PHE A 349 29.67 -0.85 2.38
C PHE A 349 30.25 -1.01 3.78
N ASN A 350 30.42 0.13 4.45
CA ASN A 350 31.09 0.22 5.75
C ASN A 350 30.35 -0.48 6.89
N GLN A 351 29.13 -0.95 6.65
CA GLN A 351 28.42 -1.85 7.56
C GLN A 351 29.05 -3.25 7.65
N TYR A 352 29.92 -3.63 6.72
CA TYR A 352 30.63 -4.92 6.73
C TYR A 352 32.09 -4.80 7.17
N THR A 353 32.60 -5.86 7.80
CA THR A 353 33.99 -5.94 8.30
C THR A 353 35.04 -5.83 7.17
N PRO A 354 36.26 -5.31 7.43
CA PRO A 354 37.31 -5.10 6.42
C PRO A 354 37.69 -6.30 5.54
N GLY A 355 37.46 -7.53 5.99
CA GLY A 355 37.73 -8.75 5.22
C GLY A 355 36.52 -9.32 4.47
N SER A 356 35.33 -8.72 4.61
CA SER A 356 34.12 -9.22 3.97
C SER A 356 34.16 -8.97 2.47
N ARG A 357 33.83 -10.01 1.70
CA ARG A 357 33.63 -9.91 0.24
C ARG A 357 32.51 -8.93 -0.16
N TRP A 358 31.62 -8.61 0.79
CA TRP A 358 30.49 -7.70 0.58
C TRP A 358 30.84 -6.24 0.87
N ARG A 359 32.04 -5.98 1.41
CA ARG A 359 32.45 -4.62 1.82
C ARG A 359 32.74 -3.72 0.65
N THR A 360 33.33 -4.23 -0.42
CA THR A 360 33.81 -3.40 -1.52
C THR A 360 33.45 -4.02 -2.85
N THR A 361 32.97 -3.21 -3.78
CA THR A 361 32.81 -3.60 -5.18
C THR A 361 33.30 -2.49 -6.11
N THR A 362 33.69 -2.84 -7.33
CA THR A 362 34.20 -1.90 -8.34
C THR A 362 33.33 -1.95 -9.58
N LEU A 363 33.00 -0.77 -10.11
CA LEU A 363 32.12 -0.58 -11.26
C LEU A 363 32.80 0.26 -12.33
N SER A 364 32.38 0.06 -13.59
CA SER A 364 32.84 0.88 -14.71
C SER A 364 31.92 2.08 -14.91
N ARG A 365 32.49 3.29 -15.12
CA ARG A 365 31.73 4.50 -15.46
C ARG A 365 31.19 4.49 -16.89
N LYS A 366 31.88 3.83 -17.83
CA LYS A 366 31.60 3.93 -19.27
C LYS A 366 30.69 2.81 -19.80
N ASP A 367 30.87 1.59 -19.31
CA ASP A 367 30.17 0.39 -19.81
C ASP A 367 29.34 -0.29 -18.72
N HIS A 368 28.73 0.51 -17.83
CA HIS A 368 28.01 -0.04 -16.68
C HIS A 368 26.81 -0.88 -17.11
N ARG A 369 26.76 -2.11 -16.60
CA ARG A 369 25.67 -3.07 -16.77
C ARG A 369 25.45 -3.78 -15.45
N GLU A 370 24.38 -4.58 -15.37
CA GLU A 370 24.21 -5.51 -14.26
C GLU A 370 25.46 -6.40 -14.14
N GLY A 371 26.15 -6.27 -13.02
CA GLY A 371 27.28 -7.11 -12.61
C GLY A 371 26.83 -8.19 -11.62
N GLY A 372 27.75 -9.07 -11.27
CA GLY A 372 27.52 -10.14 -10.30
C GLY A 372 27.18 -11.50 -10.92
N ASN A 373 26.82 -12.45 -10.07
CA ASN A 373 26.62 -13.86 -10.41
C ASN A 373 25.65 -14.53 -9.42
N GLU A 374 25.31 -15.80 -9.64
CA GLU A 374 24.40 -16.56 -8.76
C GLU A 374 24.91 -16.73 -7.31
N ALA A 375 26.23 -16.67 -7.09
CA ALA A 375 26.84 -16.83 -5.76
C ALA A 375 26.86 -15.53 -4.95
N ASP A 376 27.00 -14.39 -5.62
CA ASP A 376 27.15 -13.06 -5.00
C ASP A 376 25.90 -12.19 -5.20
N GLY A 377 24.92 -12.69 -5.94
CA GLY A 377 23.80 -11.89 -6.41
C GLY A 377 24.22 -10.94 -7.54
N PHE A 378 23.23 -10.24 -8.05
CA PHE A 378 23.36 -9.30 -9.16
C PHE A 378 23.13 -7.88 -8.67
N TYR A 379 23.92 -6.94 -9.18
CA TYR A 379 23.85 -5.53 -8.79
C TYR A 379 24.12 -4.61 -9.97
N GLY A 380 23.65 -3.37 -9.89
CA GLY A 380 24.04 -2.39 -10.89
C GLY A 380 23.41 -1.02 -10.72
N GLY A 381 22.09 -0.91 -10.74
CA GLY A 381 21.44 0.40 -10.81
C GLY A 381 21.82 1.30 -9.64
N ILE A 382 22.41 2.46 -9.92
CA ILE A 382 22.97 3.37 -8.91
C ILE A 382 22.28 4.72 -8.94
N ARG A 383 22.05 5.23 -7.73
CA ARG A 383 21.53 6.55 -7.46
C ARG A 383 22.46 7.29 -6.50
N ASN A 384 22.80 8.53 -6.84
CA ASN A 384 23.50 9.44 -5.92
C ASN A 384 22.50 10.03 -4.90
N LEU A 385 22.85 10.00 -3.62
CA LEU A 385 22.08 10.60 -2.53
C LEU A 385 22.63 11.99 -2.21
N GLN A 386 22.02 13.02 -2.79
CA GLN A 386 22.42 14.42 -2.55
C GLN A 386 21.67 15.05 -1.36
N ARG A 387 20.47 14.54 -1.01
CA ARG A 387 19.64 15.12 0.03
C ARG A 387 20.09 14.68 1.41
N ASN A 388 20.49 15.65 2.24
CA ASN A 388 20.90 15.41 3.63
C ASN A 388 19.86 14.66 4.48
N GLU A 389 18.57 14.83 4.18
CA GLU A 389 17.49 14.11 4.88
C GLU A 389 17.51 12.60 4.58
N GLU A 390 17.76 12.19 3.33
CA GLU A 390 17.89 10.78 2.94
C GLU A 390 19.12 10.15 3.61
N ILE A 391 20.26 10.83 3.54
CA ILE A 391 21.52 10.39 4.18
C ILE A 391 21.33 10.25 5.69
N SER A 392 20.68 11.24 6.33
CA SER A 392 20.42 11.21 7.77
C SER A 392 19.49 10.08 8.18
N THR A 393 18.56 9.69 7.31
CA THR A 393 17.66 8.54 7.54
C THR A 393 18.47 7.24 7.53
N TRP A 394 19.35 7.04 6.54
CA TRP A 394 20.25 5.89 6.51
C TRP A 394 21.19 5.83 7.72
N LYS A 395 21.77 6.97 8.11
CA LYS A 395 22.64 7.05 9.30
C LYS A 395 21.91 6.70 10.61
N LYS A 396 20.61 7.00 10.72
CA LYS A 396 19.80 6.57 11.88
C LYS A 396 19.51 5.08 11.91
N LEU A 397 19.52 4.44 10.74
CA LEU A 397 19.34 3.00 10.58
C LEU A 397 20.67 2.23 10.69
N TRP A 398 21.78 2.93 10.93
CA TRP A 398 23.09 2.33 11.05
C TRP A 398 23.11 1.29 12.17
N PRO A 399 23.69 0.09 11.95
CA PRO A 399 23.82 -0.92 12.98
C PRO A 399 24.62 -0.37 14.17
N THR A 400 24.14 -0.59 15.39
CA THR A 400 24.85 -0.20 16.61
C THR A 400 26.08 -1.06 16.89
N GLU A 401 26.16 -2.23 16.26
CA GLU A 401 27.27 -3.18 16.39
C GLU A 401 27.81 -3.52 14.99
N ILE A 402 29.14 -3.53 14.84
CA ILE A 402 29.81 -4.07 13.65
C ILE A 402 29.79 -5.59 13.81
N LEU A 403 28.89 -6.26 13.11
CA LEU A 403 28.68 -7.71 13.24
C LEU A 403 29.67 -8.44 12.29
N GLU A 404 30.36 -9.45 12.83
CA GLU A 404 31.45 -10.20 12.19
C GLU A 404 31.04 -10.99 10.93
#